data_AF-A0A183PN66-F1
#
_entry.id   AF-A0A183PN66-F1
#
_cell.length_a   1.000
_cell.length_b   1.000
_cell.length_c   1.000
_cell.angle_alpha   90.00
_cell.angle_beta   90.00
_cell.angle_gamma   90.00
#
_symmetry.space_group_name_H-M   'P 1'
#
loop_
_entity.id
_entity.type
_entity.pdbx_description
1 polymer ?
#
loop_
_entity_poly.entity_id
_entity_poly.type
_entity_poly.pdbx_seq_one_letter_code
_entity_poly.pdbx_strand_id
1 'polypeptide(L)' 'MNLSASDTYLLMRVTRGREFIKCVMKSGRMQGAILIGETDLEETLENLILNQIDLTNLEDRLLDPDIDLSDYFD' A
#
# COMPACT_ATOMS: atom_id res chain seq x y z
N MET A 1 6.53 18.56 -14.21
CA MET A 1 6.48 17.45 -13.25
C MET A 1 7.54 16.46 -13.67
N ASN A 2 8.60 16.27 -12.89
CA ASN A 2 9.64 15.30 -13.24
C ASN A 2 9.15 13.90 -12.83
N LEU A 3 8.91 13.02 -13.81
CA LEU A 3 8.49 11.63 -13.59
C LEU A 3 9.68 10.68 -13.38
N SER A 4 10.91 11.19 -13.31
CA SER A 4 12.15 10.40 -13.12
C SER A 4 12.45 10.08 -11.65
N ALA A 5 11.43 10.00 -10.79
CA ALA A 5 11.66 9.67 -9.38
C ALA A 5 12.26 8.25 -9.30
N SER A 6 13.57 8.18 -9.10
CA SER A 6 14.29 6.92 -8.89
C SER A 6 13.62 6.17 -7.75
N ASP A 7 13.45 4.86 -7.91
CA ASP A 7 12.95 3.95 -6.87
C ASP A 7 11.49 4.23 -6.44
N THR A 8 10.65 4.61 -7.40
CA THR A 8 9.19 4.76 -7.24
C THR A 8 8.48 3.67 -8.03
N TYR A 9 7.53 2.99 -7.40
CA TYR A 9 6.77 1.88 -8.01
C TYR A 9 5.35 1.81 -7.45
N LEU A 10 4.53 0.96 -8.05
CA LEU A 10 3.13 0.78 -7.71
C LEU A 10 2.87 -0.66 -7.28
N LEU A 11 2.15 -0.81 -6.17
CA LEU A 11 1.52 -2.07 -5.79
C LEU A 11 0.02 -1.94 -6.06
N MET A 12 -0.57 -2.96 -6.68
CA MET A 12 -2.00 -2.92 -7.03
C MET A 12 -2.68 -4.27 -6.79
N ARG A 13 -3.89 -4.21 -6.23
CA ARG A 13 -4.84 -5.34 -6.17
C ARG A 13 -6.14 -4.92 -6.82
N VAL A 14 -6.70 -5.80 -7.63
CA VAL A 14 -7.98 -5.59 -8.31
C VAL A 14 -8.88 -6.79 -8.12
N THR A 15 -9.98 -6.58 -7.38
CA THR A 15 -11.06 -7.57 -7.27
C THR A 15 -12.22 -7.07 -8.12
N ARG A 16 -12.36 -7.62 -9.33
CA ARG A 16 -13.31 -7.13 -10.33
C ARG A 16 -14.73 -6.99 -9.75
N GLY A 17 -15.28 -5.78 -9.87
CA GLY A 17 -16.63 -5.45 -9.41
C GLY A 17 -16.78 -5.33 -7.89
N ARG A 18 -15.68 -5.34 -7.13
CA ARG A 18 -15.70 -5.16 -5.67
C ARG A 18 -14.80 -4.01 -5.23
N GLU A 19 -13.51 -4.13 -5.51
CA GLU A 19 -12.51 -3.19 -4.97
C GLU A 19 -11.32 -3.00 -5.90
N PHE A 20 -10.69 -1.84 -5.74
CA PHE A 20 -9.42 -1.50 -6.37
C PHE A 20 -8.53 -0.80 -5.34
N ILE A 21 -7.33 -1.34 -5.16
CA ILE A 21 -6.31 -0.80 -4.26
C ILE A 21 -5.07 -0.50 -5.09
N LYS A 22 -4.54 0.70 -4.93
CA LYS A 22 -3.26 1.11 -5.55
C LYS A 22 -2.44 1.89 -4.54
N CYS A 23 -1.25 1.39 -4.23
CA CYS A 23 -0.29 2.05 -3.36
C CYS A 23 0.86 2.63 -4.18
N VAL A 24 1.25 3.86 -3.86
CA VAL A 24 2.43 4.53 -4.40
C VAL A 24 3.56 4.32 -3.42
N MET A 25 4.63 3.68 -3.88
CA MET A 25 5.78 3.34 -3.07
C MET A 25 6.99 4.14 -3.52
N LYS A 26 7.84 4.52 -2.57
CA LYS A 26 9.15 5.13 -2.85
C LYS A 26 10.17 4.66 -1.83
N SER A 27 11.24 4.02 -2.31
CA SER A 27 12.32 3.51 -1.46
C SER A 27 11.82 2.69 -0.27
N GLY A 28 11.00 1.68 -0.57
CA GLY A 28 10.42 0.76 0.40
C GLY A 28 9.29 1.35 1.26
N ARG A 29 8.94 2.63 1.10
CA ARG A 29 7.95 3.32 1.97
C ARG A 29 6.71 3.72 1.21
N MET A 30 5.55 3.59 1.84
CA MET A 30 4.28 4.04 1.27
C MET A 30 4.19 5.57 1.30
N GLN A 31 3.84 6.17 0.16
CA GLN A 31 3.70 7.62 -0.01
C GLN A 31 2.24 8.03 -0.23
N GLY A 32 1.37 7.09 -0.57
CA GLY A 32 -0.05 7.34 -0.79
C GLY A 32 -0.76 6.09 -1.28
N ALA A 33 -2.08 6.11 -1.17
CA ALA A 33 -2.94 5.04 -1.65
C ALA A 33 -4.20 5.59 -2.32
N ILE A 34 -4.74 4.82 -3.28
CA ILE A 34 -6.08 4.98 -3.82
C ILE A 34 -6.84 3.72 -3.45
N LEU A 35 -7.94 3.91 -2.73
CA LEU A 35 -8.86 2.87 -2.29
C LEU A 35 -10.23 3.15 -2.93
N ILE A 36 -10.81 2.14 -3.58
CA ILE A 36 -12.14 2.21 -4.20
C ILE A 36 -12.91 0.96 -3.79
N GLY A 37 -14.13 1.15 -3.28
CA GLY A 37 -14.95 0.08 -2.72
C GLY A 37 -14.74 -0.07 -1.21
N GLU A 38 -15.21 -1.18 -0.66
CA GLU A 38 -14.98 -1.55 0.75
C GLU A 38 -13.65 -2.31 0.81
N THR A 39 -12.62 -1.69 1.39
CA THR A 39 -11.27 -2.29 1.45
C THR A 39 -10.83 -2.68 2.85
N ASP A 40 -11.39 -2.05 3.88
CA ASP A 40 -11.01 -2.20 5.30
C ASP A 40 -9.51 -1.91 5.57
N LEU A 41 -8.82 -1.21 4.66
CA LEU A 41 -7.39 -0.93 4.72
C LEU A 41 -7.08 0.54 5.06
N GLU A 42 -8.08 1.39 5.20
CA GLU A 42 -7.95 2.85 5.27
C GLU A 42 -7.04 3.27 6.44
N GLU A 43 -7.32 2.78 7.65
CA GLU A 43 -6.58 3.09 8.87
C GLU A 43 -5.15 2.54 8.82
N THR A 44 -4.99 1.30 8.36
CA THR A 44 -3.67 0.67 8.26
C THR A 44 -2.78 1.42 7.26
N LEU A 45 -3.29 1.75 6.08
CA LEU A 45 -2.50 2.49 5.08
C LEU A 45 -2.21 3.93 5.52
N GLU A 46 -3.14 4.58 6.22
CA GLU A 46 -2.89 5.88 6.84
C GLU A 46 -1.71 5.79 7.83
N ASN A 47 -1.71 4.81 8.73
CA ASN A 47 -0.62 4.60 9.68
C ASN A 47 0.72 4.32 8.98
N LEU A 48 0.72 3.51 7.92
CA LEU A 48 1.93 3.25 7.12
C LEU A 48 2.51 4.52 6.49
N ILE A 49 1.64 5.38 5.96
CA ILE A 49 2.03 6.65 5.36
C ILE A 49 2.52 7.62 6.46
N LEU A 50 1.80 7.74 7.58
CA LEU A 50 2.15 8.67 8.66
C LEU A 50 3.47 8.29 9.33
N ASN A 51 3.66 7.01 9.64
CA ASN A 51 4.85 6.52 10.34
C ASN A 51 6.04 6.27 9.40
N GLN A 52 5.82 6.38 8.08
CA GLN A 52 6.84 6.13 7.06
C GLN A 52 7.53 4.78 7.28
N ILE A 53 6.78 3.70 7.49
CA ILE A 53 7.38 2.38 7.78
C ILE A 53 8.10 1.84 6.54
N ASP A 54 9.25 1.19 6.75
CA ASP A 54 9.99 0.51 5.69
C ASP A 54 9.40 -0.88 5.44
N LEU A 55 8.86 -1.09 4.25
CA LEU A 55 8.09 -2.26 3.84
C LEU A 55 8.87 -3.13 2.84
N THR A 56 10.16 -2.87 2.61
CA THR A 56 10.98 -3.57 1.61
C THR A 56 10.88 -5.11 1.72
N ASN A 57 10.72 -5.64 2.94
CA ASN A 57 10.62 -7.10 3.18
C ASN A 57 9.20 -7.68 3.06
N LEU A 58 8.18 -6.81 2.89
CA LEU A 58 6.76 -7.18 2.88
C LEU A 58 6.09 -6.90 1.52
N GLU A 59 6.79 -6.26 0.57
CA GLU A 59 6.20 -5.73 -0.68
C GLU A 59 5.38 -6.76 -1.46
N ASP A 60 5.92 -7.97 -1.64
CA ASP A 60 5.27 -9.05 -2.40
C ASP A 60 3.96 -9.56 -1.78
N ARG A 61 3.75 -9.26 -0.50
CA ARG A 61 2.66 -9.76 0.33
C ARG A 61 1.76 -8.65 0.85
N LEU A 62 2.15 -7.38 0.69
CA LEU A 62 1.48 -6.24 1.30
C LEU A 62 0.00 -6.13 0.91
N LEU A 63 -0.36 -6.52 -0.32
CA LEU A 63 -1.75 -6.46 -0.78
C LEU A 63 -2.45 -7.82 -0.78
N ASP A 64 -1.85 -8.85 -0.18
CA ASP A 64 -2.47 -10.16 -0.05
C ASP A 64 -3.70 -10.06 0.87
N PRO A 65 -4.92 -10.40 0.40
CA PRO A 65 -6.13 -10.33 1.23
C PRO A 65 -6.13 -11.34 2.39
N ASP A 66 -5.29 -12.38 2.34
CA ASP A 66 -5.18 -13.37 3.40
C ASP A 66 -4.21 -12.92 4.53
N ILE A 67 -3.62 -11.75 4.40
CA ILE A 67 -2.71 -11.17 5.39
C ILE A 67 -3.42 -10.03 6.10
N ASP A 68 -3.53 -10.17 7.42
CA ASP A 68 -3.88 -9.04 8.27
C ASP A 68 -2.66 -8.13 8.42
N LEU A 69 -2.72 -6.96 7.80
CA LEU A 69 -1.66 -5.97 7.92
C LEU A 69 -1.64 -5.30 9.29
N SER A 70 -2.77 -5.23 9.99
CA SER A 70 -2.86 -4.54 11.28
C SER A 70 -1.96 -5.19 12.32
N ASP A 71 -1.88 -6.52 12.33
CA ASP A 71 -1.00 -7.31 13.21
C ASP A 71 0.50 -6.98 13.09
N TYR A 72 0.95 -6.42 11.96
CA TYR A 72 2.38 -6.10 11.75
C TYR A 72 2.78 -4.74 12.30
N PHE A 73 1.81 -3.87 12.63
CA PHE A 73 2.05 -2.46 12.92
C PHE A 73 1.53 -2.02 14.30
N ASP A 74 1.04 -2.96 15.11
CA ASP A 74 0.87 -2.86 16.58
C ASP A 74 2.19 -3.15 17.33
#